data_AF-A0A377DCA2-F1
#
_entry.id   AF-A0A377DCA2-F1
#
_cell.length_a   1.000
_cell.length_b   1.000
_cell.length_c   1.000
_cell.angle_alpha   90.00
_cell.angle_beta   90.00
_cell.angle_gamma   90.00
#
_symmetry.space_group_name_H-M   'P 1'
#
loop_
_entity.id
_entity.type
_entity.pdbx_description
1 polymer ?
#
loop_
_entity_poly.entity_id
_entity_poly.type
_entity_poly.pdbx_seq_one_letter_code
_entity_poly.pdbx_strand_id
1 'polypeptide(L)'
;MKRMIALDGAQGEGGGQILRSALSLSMITGQPFTITGIRAGRAKPGLLRQHLTAVKAATEICRATVEGAELGSQRLVFRPGTVHGGDYRFAIGSAGSCTLVLQTVLPALWFADGPSRVEVSGGTDNPSAPPADFICQVLEPLLAKMGIHQQTTLLRHGFYPAGGGGGQRKSRPWHCLTPCNLASAGTLCRCVERCY
;
A
#
# COMPACT_ATOMS: atom_id res chain seq x y z
N MET A 1 -8.72 -22.33 13.78
CA MET A 1 -9.02 -20.98 13.23
C MET A 1 -8.03 -19.97 13.83
N LYS A 2 -7.47 -19.06 13.02
CA LYS A 2 -6.54 -18.03 13.54
C LYS A 2 -7.30 -17.01 14.40
N ARG A 3 -6.69 -16.55 15.49
CA ARG A 3 -7.26 -15.56 16.43
C ARG A 3 -7.50 -14.22 15.73
N MET A 4 -8.64 -13.58 16.02
CA MET A 4 -8.94 -12.21 15.58
C MET A 4 -8.05 -11.20 16.32
N ILE A 5 -7.33 -10.37 15.59
CA ILE A 5 -6.55 -9.25 16.15
C ILE A 5 -7.46 -8.03 16.27
N ALA A 6 -7.49 -7.40 17.45
CA ALA A 6 -8.16 -6.11 17.63
C ALA A 6 -7.14 -4.98 17.55
N LEU A 7 -7.43 -3.96 16.74
CA LEU A 7 -6.59 -2.79 16.52
C LEU A 7 -7.35 -1.50 16.86
N ASP A 8 -6.66 -0.57 17.52
CA ASP A 8 -7.15 0.79 17.71
C ASP A 8 -6.62 1.71 16.60
N GLY A 9 -7.50 2.15 15.72
CA GLY A 9 -7.22 3.06 14.62
C GLY A 9 -7.09 4.53 15.02
N ALA A 10 -7.35 4.88 16.28
CA ALA A 10 -7.10 6.19 16.84
C ALA A 10 -5.66 6.34 17.38
N GLN A 11 -4.95 5.22 17.60
CA GLN A 11 -3.61 5.21 18.16
C GLN A 11 -2.57 5.86 17.22
N GLY A 12 -1.55 6.48 17.81
CA GLY A 12 -0.43 7.10 17.07
C GLY A 12 -0.88 8.30 16.23
N GLU A 13 -0.53 8.33 14.95
CA GLU A 13 -0.89 9.44 14.05
C GLU A 13 -2.40 9.49 13.70
N GLY A 14 -3.20 8.52 14.15
CA GLY A 14 -4.63 8.40 13.85
C GLY A 14 -4.91 8.49 12.34
N GLY A 15 -3.97 7.98 11.53
CA GLY A 15 -3.95 8.15 10.07
C GLY A 15 -4.43 6.91 9.33
N GLY A 16 -4.10 6.83 8.04
CA GLY A 16 -4.35 5.64 7.23
C GLY A 16 -3.29 4.55 7.36
N GLN A 17 -2.16 4.81 8.03
CA GLN A 17 -1.00 3.92 8.03
C GLN A 17 -1.27 2.58 8.75
N ILE A 18 -1.91 2.61 9.93
CA ILE A 18 -2.25 1.39 10.69
C ILE A 18 -3.10 0.45 9.83
N LEU A 19 -4.12 0.98 9.16
CA LEU A 19 -4.98 0.20 8.27
C LEU A 19 -4.17 -0.46 7.14
N ARG A 20 -3.30 0.30 6.46
CA ARG A 20 -2.50 -0.24 5.34
C ARG A 20 -1.57 -1.34 5.80
N SER A 21 -0.83 -1.13 6.90
CA SER A 21 0.05 -2.14 7.47
C SER A 21 -0.73 -3.38 7.92
N ALA A 22 -1.89 -3.19 8.55
CA ALA A 22 -2.75 -4.29 8.99
C ALA A 22 -3.27 -5.13 7.82
N LEU A 23 -3.69 -4.50 6.71
CA LEU A 23 -4.10 -5.21 5.50
C LEU A 23 -2.94 -6.04 4.93
N SER A 24 -1.75 -5.44 4.76
CA SER A 24 -0.56 -6.14 4.25
C SER A 24 -0.21 -7.36 5.12
N LEU A 25 -0.08 -7.14 6.44
CA LEU A 25 0.31 -8.20 7.37
C LEU A 25 -0.76 -9.27 7.50
N SER A 26 -2.05 -8.89 7.50
CA SER A 26 -3.16 -9.83 7.55
C SER A 26 -3.16 -10.76 6.34
N MET A 27 -2.97 -10.21 5.13
CA MET A 27 -2.83 -11.02 3.91
C MET A 27 -1.63 -11.97 3.98
N ILE A 28 -0.46 -11.48 4.41
CA ILE A 28 0.77 -12.28 4.51
C ILE A 28 0.62 -13.42 5.54
N THR A 29 0.11 -13.10 6.73
CA THR A 29 0.05 -14.06 7.84
C THR A 29 -1.24 -14.87 7.84
N GLY A 30 -2.23 -14.54 7.01
CA GLY A 30 -3.59 -15.09 7.04
C GLY A 30 -4.35 -14.84 8.34
N GLN A 31 -3.89 -13.92 9.20
CA GLN A 31 -4.56 -13.62 10.48
C GLN A 31 -5.64 -12.56 10.28
N PRO A 32 -6.90 -12.80 10.67
CA PRO A 32 -7.95 -11.79 10.55
C PRO A 32 -7.77 -10.67 11.58
N PHE A 33 -8.24 -9.48 11.26
CA PHE A 33 -8.26 -8.35 12.20
C PHE A 33 -9.57 -7.55 12.17
N THR A 34 -9.84 -6.88 13.27
CA THR A 34 -10.85 -5.83 13.40
C THR A 34 -10.14 -4.55 13.82
N ILE A 35 -10.41 -3.45 13.14
CA ILE A 35 -9.94 -2.13 13.52
C ILE A 35 -11.13 -1.22 13.80
N THR A 36 -11.08 -0.49 14.90
CA THR A 36 -12.09 0.52 15.31
C THR A 36 -11.45 1.89 15.42
N GLY A 37 -12.24 2.97 15.36
CA GLY A 37 -11.71 4.34 15.46
C GLY A 37 -10.86 4.77 14.27
N ILE A 38 -11.11 4.22 13.07
CA ILE A 38 -10.33 4.54 11.86
C ILE A 38 -10.35 6.05 11.62
N ARG A 39 -9.19 6.69 11.76
CA ARG A 39 -9.00 8.13 11.55
C ARG A 39 -9.89 9.01 12.44
N ALA A 40 -10.26 8.53 13.63
CA ALA A 40 -11.15 9.24 14.55
C ALA A 40 -10.66 10.67 14.90
N GLY A 41 -9.34 10.87 15.01
CA GLY A 41 -8.73 12.18 15.33
C GLY A 41 -8.47 13.10 14.12
N ARG A 42 -8.97 12.77 12.91
CA ARG A 42 -8.73 13.57 11.69
C ARG A 42 -9.97 14.39 11.33
N ALA A 43 -9.76 15.56 10.71
CA ALA A 43 -10.82 16.47 10.27
C ALA A 43 -11.95 15.80 9.44
N LYS A 44 -11.58 14.81 8.62
CA LYS A 44 -12.54 13.91 7.97
C LYS A 44 -12.31 12.51 8.55
N PRO A 45 -13.13 11.98 9.46
CA PRO A 45 -12.91 10.66 10.05
C PRO A 45 -13.26 9.52 9.08
N GLY A 46 -12.90 8.29 9.45
CA GLY A 46 -13.26 7.06 8.73
C GLY A 46 -12.53 6.82 7.41
N LEU A 47 -13.01 5.83 6.66
CA LEU A 47 -12.46 5.45 5.36
C LEU A 47 -12.76 6.49 4.28
N LEU A 48 -11.74 7.25 3.87
CA LEU A 48 -11.76 7.99 2.58
C LEU A 48 -11.62 7.05 1.38
N ARG A 49 -11.87 7.57 0.17
CA ARG A 49 -11.75 6.84 -1.11
C ARG A 49 -10.45 6.04 -1.24
N GLN A 50 -9.28 6.66 -0.98
CA GLN A 50 -8.00 5.95 -1.05
C GLN A 50 -7.91 4.74 -0.09
N HIS A 51 -8.49 4.85 1.11
CA HIS A 51 -8.47 3.77 2.09
C HIS A 51 -9.43 2.67 1.67
N LEU A 52 -10.62 3.05 1.20
CA LEU A 52 -11.60 2.10 0.69
C LEU A 52 -11.06 1.37 -0.55
N THR A 53 -10.37 2.05 -1.45
CA THR A 53 -9.69 1.41 -2.59
C THR A 53 -8.59 0.45 -2.11
N ALA A 54 -7.82 0.82 -1.09
CA ALA A 54 -6.81 -0.09 -0.53
C ALA A 54 -7.45 -1.34 0.10
N VAL A 55 -8.58 -1.19 0.82
CA VAL A 55 -9.35 -2.32 1.37
C VAL A 55 -9.88 -3.19 0.22
N LYS A 56 -10.53 -2.61 -0.79
CA LYS A 56 -11.06 -3.35 -1.94
C LYS A 56 -9.97 -4.09 -2.71
N ALA A 57 -8.82 -3.45 -2.92
CA ALA A 57 -7.68 -4.08 -3.58
C ALA A 57 -7.15 -5.28 -2.78
N ALA A 58 -6.99 -5.13 -1.46
CA ALA A 58 -6.62 -6.23 -0.59
C ALA A 58 -7.67 -7.36 -0.61
N THR A 59 -8.96 -7.02 -0.60
CA THR A 59 -10.07 -7.98 -0.68
C THR A 59 -10.02 -8.79 -1.96
N GLU A 60 -9.80 -8.14 -3.11
CA GLU A 60 -9.75 -8.80 -4.41
C GLU A 60 -8.53 -9.73 -4.53
N ILE A 61 -7.36 -9.25 -4.12
CA ILE A 61 -6.09 -9.99 -4.21
C ILE A 61 -6.10 -11.26 -3.37
N CYS A 62 -6.68 -11.23 -2.17
CA CYS A 62 -6.72 -12.39 -1.28
C CYS A 62 -8.10 -13.04 -1.10
N ARG A 63 -9.10 -12.62 -1.89
CA ARG A 63 -10.50 -13.09 -1.78
C ARG A 63 -11.05 -13.01 -0.35
N ALA A 64 -10.79 -11.88 0.32
CA ALA A 64 -11.18 -11.70 1.72
C ALA A 64 -12.71 -11.60 1.91
N THR A 65 -13.17 -11.95 3.12
CA THR A 65 -14.48 -11.49 3.62
C THR A 65 -14.28 -10.23 4.44
N VAL A 66 -15.11 -9.21 4.20
CA VAL A 66 -14.94 -7.89 4.82
C VAL A 66 -16.27 -7.32 5.28
N GLU A 67 -16.28 -6.69 6.45
CA GLU A 67 -17.42 -5.94 7.00
C GLU A 67 -17.00 -4.48 7.24
N GLY A 68 -17.88 -3.52 6.93
CA GLY A 68 -17.64 -2.09 7.17
C GLY A 68 -16.74 -1.41 6.14
N ALA A 69 -16.56 -2.02 4.95
CA ALA A 69 -15.82 -1.43 3.83
C ALA A 69 -16.66 -0.41 3.05
N GLU A 70 -17.00 0.70 3.71
CA GLU A 70 -17.79 1.79 3.15
C GLU A 70 -17.17 3.15 3.47
N LEU A 71 -17.50 4.18 2.69
CA LEU A 71 -16.96 5.52 2.90
C LEU A 71 -17.40 6.05 4.28
N GLY A 72 -16.47 6.65 5.02
CA GLY A 72 -16.73 7.20 6.35
C GLY A 72 -16.78 6.16 7.48
N SER A 73 -16.73 4.87 7.17
CA SER A 73 -16.70 3.83 8.20
C SER A 73 -15.49 4.00 9.13
N GLN A 74 -15.75 3.86 10.43
CA GLN A 74 -14.74 3.88 11.48
C GLN A 74 -14.44 2.48 12.04
N ARG A 75 -15.09 1.44 11.52
CA ARG A 75 -14.89 0.04 11.92
C ARG A 75 -14.76 -0.84 10.69
N LEU A 76 -13.72 -1.66 10.65
CA LEU A 76 -13.52 -2.63 9.58
C LEU A 76 -13.17 -3.99 10.18
N VAL A 77 -13.82 -5.05 9.71
CA VAL A 77 -13.42 -6.44 9.94
C VAL A 77 -12.87 -6.99 8.64
N PHE A 78 -11.67 -7.54 8.66
CA PHE A 78 -11.01 -8.10 7.48
C PHE A 78 -10.56 -9.53 7.75
N ARG A 79 -11.03 -10.47 6.93
CA ARG A 79 -10.71 -11.90 7.01
C ARG A 79 -10.04 -12.33 5.71
N PRO A 80 -8.70 -12.42 5.66
CA PRO A 80 -7.96 -12.74 4.44
C PRO A 80 -8.21 -14.18 4.00
N GLY A 81 -8.22 -14.41 2.69
CA GLY A 81 -8.03 -15.73 2.08
C GLY A 81 -6.60 -15.89 1.55
N THR A 82 -6.41 -16.77 0.57
CA THR A 82 -5.11 -16.98 -0.09
C THR A 82 -4.79 -15.81 -1.01
N VAL A 83 -3.56 -15.30 -0.94
CA VAL A 83 -3.07 -14.26 -1.84
C VAL A 83 -2.78 -14.86 -3.21
N HIS A 84 -3.35 -14.27 -4.26
CA HIS A 84 -3.16 -14.69 -5.64
C HIS A 84 -2.32 -13.69 -6.42
N GLY A 85 -1.46 -14.21 -7.29
CA GLY A 85 -0.79 -13.44 -8.31
C GLY A 85 -1.72 -13.15 -9.48
N GLY A 86 -1.40 -12.12 -10.26
CA GLY A 86 -2.18 -11.76 -11.44
C GLY A 86 -2.10 -10.30 -11.85
N ASP A 87 -2.95 -9.93 -12.81
CA ASP A 87 -3.10 -8.57 -13.30
C ASP A 87 -4.29 -7.89 -12.62
N TYR A 88 -4.01 -6.85 -11.84
CA TYR A 88 -5.01 -6.08 -11.09
C TYR A 88 -5.03 -4.63 -11.54
N ARG A 89 -6.22 -4.04 -11.59
CA ARG A 89 -6.43 -2.62 -11.91
C ARG A 89 -7.39 -1.98 -10.92
N PHE A 90 -6.95 -0.91 -10.28
CA PHE A 90 -7.75 -0.18 -9.30
C PHE A 90 -7.85 1.30 -9.67
N ALA A 91 -9.00 1.90 -9.41
CA ALA A 91 -9.22 3.33 -9.57
C ALA A 91 -9.64 3.94 -8.23
N ILE A 92 -8.94 4.98 -7.80
CA ILE A 92 -9.28 5.70 -6.56
C ILE A 92 -10.47 6.64 -6.80
N GLY A 93 -10.63 7.16 -8.03
CA GLY A 93 -11.70 8.09 -8.38
C GLY A 93 -11.59 9.46 -7.74
N SER A 94 -10.40 9.82 -7.25
CA SER A 94 -10.04 11.15 -6.73
C SER A 94 -8.51 11.33 -6.74
N ALA A 95 -8.01 12.50 -6.33
CA ALA A 95 -6.58 12.73 -6.09
C ALA A 95 -6.00 12.03 -4.85
N GLY A 96 -6.57 10.90 -4.43
CA GLY A 96 -5.96 10.06 -3.38
C GLY A 96 -4.74 9.34 -3.94
N SER A 97 -3.75 9.05 -3.08
CA SER A 97 -2.45 8.59 -3.56
C SER A 97 -2.46 7.15 -4.09
N CYS A 98 -2.03 6.97 -5.34
CA CYS A 98 -1.80 5.67 -5.97
C CYS A 98 -0.73 4.88 -5.23
N THR A 99 0.37 5.56 -4.84
CA THR A 99 1.51 4.92 -4.20
C THR A 99 1.16 4.34 -2.84
N LEU A 100 0.20 4.92 -2.12
CA LEU A 100 -0.29 4.36 -0.85
C LEU A 100 -1.16 3.10 -1.04
N VAL A 101 -1.96 3.02 -2.11
CA VAL A 101 -2.69 1.78 -2.45
C VAL A 101 -1.69 0.68 -2.83
N LEU A 102 -0.72 1.02 -3.68
CA LEU A 102 0.38 0.15 -4.06
C LEU A 102 1.16 -0.35 -2.82
N GLN A 103 1.54 0.55 -1.91
CA GLN A 103 2.22 0.21 -0.65
C GLN A 103 1.42 -0.79 0.21
N THR A 104 0.09 -0.80 0.11
CA THR A 104 -0.76 -1.69 0.89
C THR A 104 -0.73 -3.13 0.37
N VAL A 105 -0.80 -3.30 -0.95
CA VAL A 105 -1.00 -4.64 -1.53
C VAL A 105 0.30 -5.34 -1.91
N LEU A 106 1.35 -4.57 -2.21
CA LEU A 106 2.59 -5.13 -2.75
C LEU A 106 3.36 -6.02 -1.77
N PRO A 107 3.40 -5.74 -0.46
CA PRO A 107 4.01 -6.66 0.48
C PRO A 107 3.36 -8.05 0.47
N ALA A 108 2.04 -8.13 0.28
CA ALA A 108 1.35 -9.42 0.19
C ALA A 108 1.66 -10.15 -1.12
N LEU A 109 1.74 -9.41 -2.24
CA LEU A 109 2.06 -9.98 -3.56
C LEU A 109 3.50 -10.52 -3.67
N TRP A 110 4.39 -10.18 -2.74
CA TRP A 110 5.67 -10.87 -2.61
C TRP A 110 5.51 -12.34 -2.17
N PHE A 111 4.38 -12.72 -1.58
CA PHE A 111 4.08 -14.08 -1.11
C PHE A 111 2.98 -14.75 -1.93
N ALA A 112 2.64 -14.20 -3.10
CA ALA A 112 1.67 -14.78 -4.01
C ALA A 112 2.16 -16.09 -4.64
N ASP A 113 1.22 -16.86 -5.19
CA ASP A 113 1.47 -18.07 -5.98
C ASP A 113 2.11 -17.80 -7.36
N GLY A 114 2.26 -16.53 -7.76
CA GLY A 114 2.83 -16.16 -9.05
C GLY A 114 3.18 -14.67 -9.18
N PRO A 115 3.78 -14.27 -10.32
CA PRO A 115 4.08 -12.87 -10.60
C PRO A 115 2.81 -12.02 -10.67
N SER A 116 2.95 -10.73 -10.37
CA SER A 116 1.82 -9.82 -10.28
C SER A 116 2.09 -8.48 -10.97
N ARG A 117 1.03 -7.88 -11.49
CA ARG A 117 1.00 -6.52 -12.05
C ARG A 117 -0.17 -5.79 -11.42
N VAL A 118 0.09 -4.67 -10.75
CA VAL A 118 -0.95 -3.83 -10.17
C VAL A 118 -0.88 -2.45 -10.80
N GLU A 119 -2.00 -1.99 -11.34
CA GLU A 119 -2.14 -0.63 -11.86
C GLU A 119 -3.14 0.14 -10.99
N VAL A 120 -2.79 1.37 -10.61
CA VAL A 120 -3.65 2.23 -9.80
C VAL A 120 -3.74 3.59 -10.46
N SER A 121 -4.96 4.08 -10.66
CA SER A 121 -5.24 5.45 -11.11
C SER A 121 -5.75 6.35 -9.97
N GLY A 122 -5.31 7.62 -9.96
CA GLY A 122 -5.52 8.56 -8.86
C GLY A 122 -4.48 9.69 -8.83
N GLY A 123 -4.13 10.16 -7.63
CA GLY A 123 -3.05 11.11 -7.42
C GLY A 123 -1.68 10.42 -7.36
N THR A 124 -0.65 11.04 -7.91
CA THR A 124 0.74 10.52 -7.89
C THR A 124 1.68 11.43 -7.10
N ASP A 125 1.32 12.70 -7.00
CA ASP A 125 2.12 13.77 -6.40
C ASP A 125 1.30 14.42 -5.26
N ASN A 126 1.23 13.71 -4.14
CA ASN A 126 0.56 14.16 -2.93
C ASN A 126 1.60 14.53 -1.85
N PRO A 127 1.46 15.66 -1.14
CA PRO A 127 2.45 16.11 -0.15
C PRO A 127 2.74 15.12 1.00
N SER A 128 1.76 14.27 1.34
CA SER A 128 1.86 13.29 2.42
C SER A 128 1.86 11.85 1.91
N ALA A 129 2.36 11.63 0.70
CA ALA A 129 2.59 10.30 0.15
C ALA A 129 3.94 10.24 -0.57
N PRO A 130 4.61 9.08 -0.60
CA PRO A 130 5.84 8.94 -1.36
C PRO A 130 5.54 9.13 -2.87
N PRO A 131 6.25 10.03 -3.57
CA PRO A 131 6.17 10.12 -5.02
C PRO A 131 6.63 8.83 -5.69
N ALA A 132 6.21 8.61 -6.94
CA ALA A 132 6.66 7.43 -7.69
C ALA A 132 8.19 7.37 -7.81
N ASP A 133 8.85 8.50 -8.02
CA ASP A 133 10.31 8.60 -8.08
C ASP A 133 11.01 8.15 -6.80
N PHE A 134 10.44 8.44 -5.62
CA PHE A 134 10.98 7.95 -4.36
C PHE A 134 10.93 6.41 -4.30
N ILE A 135 9.82 5.83 -4.76
CA ILE A 135 9.68 4.37 -4.79
C ILE A 135 10.72 3.77 -5.74
N CYS A 136 10.83 4.28 -6.97
CA CYS A 136 11.73 3.77 -7.99
C CYS A 136 13.21 3.93 -7.64
N GLN A 137 13.59 5.10 -7.13
CA GLN A 137 15.01 5.49 -7.00
C GLN A 137 15.58 5.26 -5.60
N VAL A 138 14.72 5.16 -4.57
CA VAL A 138 15.15 5.00 -3.17
C VAL A 138 14.72 3.65 -2.60
N LEU A 139 13.43 3.35 -2.63
CA LEU A 139 12.91 2.14 -1.96
C LEU A 139 13.24 0.85 -2.73
N GLU A 140 13.02 0.83 -4.04
CA GLU A 140 13.23 -0.37 -4.88
C GLU A 140 14.68 -0.90 -4.85
N PRO A 141 15.72 -0.05 -4.94
CA PRO A 141 17.10 -0.52 -4.78
C PRO A 141 17.38 -1.16 -3.42
N LEU A 142 16.76 -0.67 -2.34
CA LEU A 142 16.91 -1.27 -1.01
C LEU A 142 16.17 -2.61 -0.91
N LEU A 143 14.97 -2.69 -1.47
CA LEU A 143 14.21 -3.94 -1.54
C LEU A 143 14.94 -5.01 -2.37
N ALA A 144 15.59 -4.61 -3.48
CA ALA A 144 16.41 -5.51 -4.28
C ALA A 144 17.59 -6.09 -3.47
N LYS A 145 18.24 -5.28 -2.61
CA LYS A 145 19.26 -5.78 -1.67
C LYS A 145 18.71 -6.79 -0.65
N MET A 146 17.41 -6.76 -0.37
CA MET A 146 16.72 -7.73 0.49
C MET A 146 16.25 -8.99 -0.27
N GLY A 147 16.48 -9.06 -1.59
CA GLY A 147 16.00 -10.14 -2.47
C GLY A 147 14.59 -9.92 -3.02
N ILE A 148 13.97 -8.76 -2.77
CA ILE A 148 12.62 -8.43 -3.24
C ILE A 148 12.72 -7.73 -4.59
N HIS A 149 12.20 -8.39 -5.62
CA HIS A 149 12.22 -7.87 -6.99
C HIS A 149 10.87 -7.32 -7.42
N GLN A 150 10.83 -6.01 -7.62
CA GLN A 150 9.67 -5.28 -8.10
C GLN A 150 10.12 -4.08 -8.93
N GLN A 151 9.23 -3.59 -9.77
CA GLN A 151 9.48 -2.42 -10.60
C GLN A 151 8.24 -1.55 -10.65
N THR A 152 8.39 -0.29 -10.25
CA THR A 152 7.35 0.75 -10.37
C THR A 152 7.57 1.53 -11.65
N THR A 153 6.48 1.91 -12.31
CA THR A 153 6.49 2.78 -13.48
C THR A 153 5.37 3.79 -13.31
N LEU A 154 5.71 5.07 -13.30
CA LEU A 154 4.73 6.15 -13.39
C LEU A 154 4.26 6.22 -14.84
N LEU A 155 2.96 6.01 -15.08
CA LEU A 155 2.38 6.06 -16.42
C LEU A 155 1.98 7.50 -16.78
N ARG A 156 1.46 8.24 -15.79
CA ARG A 156 1.03 9.63 -15.95
C ARG A 156 1.03 10.33 -14.59
N HIS A 157 1.50 11.58 -14.56
CA HIS A 157 1.36 12.43 -13.39
C HIS A 157 -0.12 12.78 -13.12
N GLY A 158 -0.46 12.84 -11.84
CA GLY A 158 -1.73 13.26 -11.30
C GLY A 158 -1.49 14.12 -10.08
N PHE A 159 -1.29 15.42 -10.32
CA PHE A 159 -1.04 16.39 -9.26
C PHE A 159 -2.32 16.65 -8.45
N TYR A 160 -2.16 16.78 -7.14
CA TYR A 160 -3.24 17.26 -6.29
C TYR A 160 -3.62 18.71 -6.67
N PRO A 161 -4.93 19.10 -6.68
CA PRO A 161 -6.10 18.32 -6.27
C PRO A 161 -6.82 17.57 -7.41
N ALA A 162 -6.37 17.69 -8.65
CA ALA A 162 -7.05 17.11 -9.81
C ALA A 162 -6.93 15.57 -9.87
N GLY A 163 -5.76 15.02 -9.58
CA GLY A 163 -5.49 13.59 -9.76
C GLY A 163 -5.40 13.22 -11.24
N GLY A 164 -6.00 12.10 -11.65
CA GLY A 164 -6.00 11.64 -13.05
C GLY A 164 -4.68 11.05 -13.55
N GLY A 165 -3.71 10.89 -12.64
CA GLY A 165 -2.48 10.15 -12.87
C GLY A 165 -2.67 8.65 -12.68
N GLY A 166 -1.57 7.93 -12.86
CA GLY A 166 -1.57 6.50 -12.63
C GLY A 166 -0.17 5.92 -12.60
N GLY A 167 -0.03 4.87 -11.80
CA GLY A 167 1.20 4.12 -11.67
C GLY A 167 0.94 2.63 -11.82
N GLN A 168 1.94 1.93 -12.31
CA GLN A 168 1.97 0.48 -12.43
C GLN A 168 3.11 -0.05 -11.55
N ARG A 169 2.88 -1.18 -10.90
CA ARG A 169 3.96 -1.99 -10.31
C ARG A 169 3.89 -3.42 -10.82
N LYS A 170 5.04 -3.98 -11.14
CA LYS A 170 5.24 -5.41 -11.35
C LYS A 170 6.03 -5.99 -10.18
N SER A 171 5.67 -7.18 -9.72
CA SER A 171 6.41 -7.90 -8.68
C SER A 171 6.52 -9.38 -9.01
N ARG A 172 7.58 -10.02 -8.52
CA ARG A 172 7.75 -11.47 -8.53
C ARG A 172 7.64 -12.01 -7.10
N PRO A 173 7.21 -13.27 -6.92
CA PRO A 173 7.26 -13.91 -5.62
C PRO A 173 8.67 -13.86 -5.03
N TRP A 174 8.74 -13.66 -3.73
CA TRP A 174 9.95 -13.53 -2.96
C TRP A 174 10.32 -14.89 -2.40
N HIS A 175 11.50 -15.39 -2.79
CA HIS A 175 11.92 -16.76 -2.48
C HIS A 175 12.93 -16.83 -1.33
N CYS A 176 13.78 -15.81 -1.16
CA CYS A 176 14.84 -15.82 -0.16
C CYS A 176 15.12 -14.41 0.37
N LEU A 177 15.10 -14.27 1.70
CA LEU A 177 15.47 -13.03 2.38
C LEU A 177 16.98 -12.88 2.43
N THR A 178 17.47 -11.78 1.89
CA THR A 178 18.86 -11.33 2.10
C THR A 178 18.88 -10.26 3.19
N PRO A 179 19.64 -10.43 4.29
CA PRO A 179 19.78 -9.38 5.28
C PRO A 179 20.36 -8.10 4.66
N CYS A 180 19.76 -6.95 4.95
CA CYS A 180 20.28 -5.64 4.54
C CYS A 180 20.64 -4.83 5.78
N ASN A 181 21.92 -4.52 5.95
CA ASN A 181 22.44 -3.70 7.05
C ASN A 181 22.84 -2.31 6.53
N LEU A 182 22.16 -1.28 7.02
CA LEU A 182 22.44 0.12 6.72
C LEU A 182 22.90 0.81 8.02
N ALA A 183 24.21 0.99 8.17
CA ALA A 183 24.78 1.53 9.41
C ALA A 183 25.01 3.05 9.38
N SER A 184 25.39 3.61 8.23
CA SER A 184 25.62 5.04 8.05
C SER A 184 25.31 5.48 6.62
N ALA A 185 25.00 6.77 6.44
CA ALA A 185 24.77 7.36 5.12
C ALA A 185 26.07 7.51 4.28
N GLY A 186 27.23 7.40 4.93
CA GLY A 186 28.53 7.60 4.30
C GLY A 186 28.74 9.05 3.84
N THR A 187 29.57 9.22 2.81
CA THR A 187 29.88 10.52 2.21
C THR A 187 28.89 10.86 1.09
N LEU A 188 28.50 12.13 0.98
CA LEU A 188 27.69 12.62 -0.13
C LEU A 188 28.42 12.43 -1.46
N CYS A 189 27.87 11.60 -2.36
CA CYS A 189 28.43 11.38 -3.69
C CYS A 189 27.91 12.40 -4.72
N ARG A 190 26.62 12.72 -4.71
CA ARG A 190 25.96 13.58 -5.72
C ARG A 190 24.62 14.11 -5.20
N CYS A 191 24.30 15.36 -5.56
CA CYS A 191 22.95 15.93 -5.46
C CYS A 191 22.30 15.98 -6.84
N VAL A 192 21.00 15.68 -6.91
CA VAL A 192 20.20 15.77 -8.13
C VAL A 192 18.90 16.49 -7.79
N GLU A 193 18.54 17.48 -8.60
CA GLU A 193 17.28 18.21 -8.50
C GLU A 193 16.44 17.95 -9.74
N ARG A 194 15.12 17.83 -9.56
CA ARG A 194 14.14 17.68 -10.65
C ARG A 194 12.90 18.49 -10.30
N CYS A 195 12.39 19.21 -11.28
CA CYS A 195 11.13 19.95 -11.21
C CYS A 195 10.19 19.40 -12.29
N TYR A 196 8.92 19.19 -11.93
CA TYR A 196 7.88 18.62 -12.78
C TYR A 196 6.65 19.51 -12.80
#